data_AF-A0A2I0JKR5-F1
#
_entry.id   AF-A0A2I0JKR5-F1
#
_cell.length_a   1.000
_cell.length_b   1.000
_cell.length_c   1.000
_cell.angle_alpha   90.00
_cell.angle_beta   90.00
_cell.angle_gamma   90.00
#
_symmetry.space_group_name_H-M   'P 1'
#
loop_
_entity.id
_entity.type
_entity.pdbx_description
1 polymer ?
#
loop_
_entity_poly.entity_id
_entity_poly.type
_entity_poly.pdbx_seq_one_letter_code
_entity_poly.pdbx_strand_id
1 'polypeptide(L)'
;MEADLLSIFTVNPSDYTGVSLINCKLNGSNYLTWSRAMLTALTAKNKVGMIDGSVPRPPEGDPNRAKWDMCNALVISWIFNTLNSELQSSVACATVAQTLWEDLHESRVLKSRIPLTPTLTDMPLSVSKETKLTCIFLAHFIHL
;
A
#
# COMPACT_ATOMS: atom_id res chain seq x y z
N MET A 1 16.47 3.51 26.21
CA MET A 1 15.26 3.03 25.52
C MET A 1 14.37 4.19 25.04
N GLU A 2 14.16 5.23 25.85
CA GLU A 2 13.31 6.39 25.49
C GLU A 2 13.91 7.31 24.40
N ALA A 3 15.24 7.49 24.39
CA ALA A 3 15.94 8.26 23.36
C ALA A 3 15.84 7.62 21.96
N ASP A 4 15.66 6.30 21.89
CA ASP A 4 15.65 5.55 20.62
C ASP A 4 14.29 5.67 19.93
N LEU A 5 13.20 5.62 20.71
CA LEU A 5 11.84 5.84 20.21
C LEU A 5 11.59 7.28 19.78
N LEU A 6 12.20 8.27 20.46
CA LEU A 6 12.15 9.66 20.03
C LEU A 6 12.81 9.86 18.67
N SER A 7 13.89 9.13 18.36
CA SER A 7 14.54 9.19 17.05
C SER A 7 13.64 8.65 15.93
N ILE A 8 12.89 7.58 16.21
CA ILE A 8 11.97 6.94 15.27
C ILE A 8 10.79 7.86 14.94
N PHE A 9 10.31 8.66 15.89
CA PHE A 9 9.20 9.59 15.68
C PHE A 9 9.61 10.99 15.22
N THR A 10 10.92 11.27 15.14
CA THR A 10 11.41 12.56 14.67
C THR A 10 11.25 12.63 13.15
N VAL A 11 10.53 13.63 12.67
CA VAL A 11 10.46 13.97 11.24
C VAL A 11 11.36 15.15 11.00
N ASN A 12 12.34 15.01 10.09
CA ASN A 12 13.27 16.08 9.79
C ASN A 12 12.63 17.07 8.80
N PRO A 13 12.99 18.37 8.85
CA PRO A 13 12.51 19.35 7.87
C PRO A 13 12.77 18.95 6.41
N SER A 14 13.85 18.19 6.15
CA SER A 14 14.20 17.66 4.83
C SER A 14 13.23 16.59 4.32
N ASP A 15 12.42 16.00 5.19
CA ASP A 15 11.50 14.90 4.86
C ASP A 15 10.20 15.40 4.21
N TYR A 16 9.87 16.67 4.41
CA TYR A 16 8.65 17.30 3.86
C TYR A 16 8.81 17.76 2.40
N THR A 17 9.96 17.52 1.77
CA THR A 17 10.32 18.18 0.50
C THR A 17 9.57 17.69 -0.73
N GLY A 18 8.55 16.83 -0.60
CA GLY A 18 7.80 16.26 -1.74
C GLY A 18 8.67 15.41 -2.68
N VAL A 19 9.94 15.20 -2.32
CA VAL A 19 10.90 14.43 -3.09
C VAL A 19 10.57 12.95 -2.91
N SER A 20 10.44 12.24 -4.03
CA SER A 20 10.28 10.80 -4.02
C SER A 20 11.48 10.17 -3.32
N LEU A 21 11.22 9.37 -2.27
CA LEU A 21 12.27 8.76 -1.46
C LEU A 21 13.21 7.87 -2.30
N ILE A 22 12.67 7.29 -3.36
CA ILE A 22 13.40 6.54 -4.38
C ILE A 22 12.90 6.96 -5.77
N ASN A 23 13.77 6.88 -6.78
CA ASN A 23 13.38 7.16 -8.18
C ASN A 23 12.75 5.94 -8.88
N CYS A 24 12.70 4.79 -8.23
CA CYS A 24 12.11 3.57 -8.77
C CYS A 24 10.59 3.61 -8.62
N LYS A 25 9.86 3.60 -9.73
CA LYS A 25 8.39 3.50 -9.75
C LYS A 25 7.93 2.04 -9.77
N LEU A 26 7.07 1.63 -8.85
CA LEU A 26 6.46 0.29 -8.85
C LEU A 26 5.46 0.17 -10.01
N ASN A 27 5.69 -0.78 -10.94
CA ASN A 27 4.99 -0.81 -12.22
C ASN A 27 4.28 -2.12 -12.58
N GLY A 28 4.41 -3.19 -11.81
CA GLY A 28 3.85 -4.48 -12.20
C GLY A 28 4.79 -5.64 -11.90
N SER A 29 5.98 -5.50 -12.44
CA SER A 29 6.95 -6.57 -12.62
C SER A 29 8.21 -6.36 -11.79
N ASN A 30 8.44 -5.14 -11.29
CA ASN A 30 9.67 -4.76 -10.59
C ASN A 30 9.55 -4.77 -9.06
N TYR A 31 8.60 -5.52 -8.48
CA TYR A 31 8.35 -5.48 -7.02
C TYR A 31 9.60 -5.76 -6.20
N LEU A 32 10.39 -6.79 -6.52
CA LEU A 32 11.60 -7.13 -5.75
C LEU A 32 12.64 -6.01 -5.75
N THR A 33 12.84 -5.35 -6.91
CA THR A 33 13.75 -4.22 -7.03
C THR A 33 13.24 -3.01 -6.27
N TRP A 34 11.94 -2.71 -6.42
CA TRP A 34 11.29 -1.60 -5.74
C TRP A 34 11.27 -1.77 -4.22
N SER A 35 10.88 -2.96 -3.72
CA SER A 35 10.77 -3.22 -2.29
C SER A 35 12.13 -3.15 -1.62
N ARG A 36 13.19 -3.67 -2.25
CA ARG A 36 14.56 -3.56 -1.75
C ARG A 36 15.06 -2.12 -1.71
N ALA A 37 14.79 -1.33 -2.75
CA ALA A 37 15.16 0.08 -2.79
C ALA A 37 14.42 0.87 -1.71
N MET A 38 13.11 0.63 -1.56
CA MET A 38 12.27 1.32 -0.57
C MET A 38 12.69 0.97 0.86
N LEU A 39 12.90 -0.31 1.15
CA LEU A 39 13.37 -0.78 2.46
C LEU A 39 14.72 -0.15 2.83
N THR A 40 15.65 -0.08 1.86
CA THR A 40 16.96 0.55 2.06
C THR A 40 16.81 2.02 2.42
N ALA A 41 15.97 2.75 1.70
CA ALA A 41 15.78 4.18 1.95
C ALA A 41 15.06 4.46 3.28
N LEU A 42 14.07 3.64 3.65
CA LEU A 42 13.42 3.71 4.96
C LEU A 42 14.38 3.37 6.10
N THR A 43 15.30 2.42 5.89
CA THR A 43 16.36 2.08 6.85
C THR A 43 17.27 3.28 7.08
N ALA A 44 17.71 3.93 6.00
CA ALA A 44 18.54 5.15 6.09
C ALA A 44 17.84 6.31 6.82
N LYS A 45 16.51 6.33 6.82
CA LYS A 45 15.69 7.33 7.53
C LYS A 45 15.25 6.88 8.94
N ASN A 46 15.62 5.69 9.38
CA ASN A 46 15.15 5.07 10.63
C ASN A 46 13.61 4.95 10.72
N LYS A 47 12.96 4.55 9.61
CA LYS A 47 11.49 4.45 9.49
C LYS A 47 10.97 3.05 9.16
N VAL A 48 11.83 2.03 9.13
CA VAL A 48 11.43 0.64 8.83
C VAL A 48 10.37 0.13 9.81
N GLY A 49 10.44 0.58 11.07
CA GLY A 49 9.47 0.23 12.09
C GLY A 49 8.02 0.56 11.78
N MET A 50 7.79 1.50 10.86
CA MET A 50 6.45 1.90 10.42
C MET A 50 5.82 0.89 9.43
N ILE A 51 6.64 0.09 8.73
CA ILE A 51 6.17 -0.87 7.73
C ILE A 51 6.22 -2.33 8.21
N ASP A 52 7.06 -2.65 9.19
CA ASP A 52 7.16 -4.01 9.76
C ASP A 52 6.35 -4.20 11.06
N GLY A 53 5.77 -3.12 11.59
CA GLY A 53 4.96 -3.14 12.81
C GLY A 53 5.75 -3.20 14.11
N SER A 54 7.09 -3.15 14.07
CA SER A 54 7.92 -3.10 15.29
C SER A 54 7.71 -1.81 16.10
N VAL A 55 7.14 -0.78 15.48
CA VAL A 55 6.77 0.49 16.12
C VAL A 55 5.24 0.63 16.09
N PRO A 56 4.53 0.04 17.08
CA PRO A 56 3.07 0.06 17.11
C PRO A 56 2.55 1.47 17.39
N ARG A 57 1.31 1.73 16.95
CA ARG A 57 0.62 2.99 17.24
C ARG A 57 0.42 3.14 18.76
N PRO A 58 0.87 4.26 19.38
CA PRO A 58 0.65 4.50 20.80
C PRO A 58 -0.84 4.59 21.16
N PRO A 59 -1.21 4.27 22.42
CA PRO A 59 -2.60 4.32 22.89
C PRO A 59 -3.14 5.75 22.91
N GLU A 60 -4.46 5.88 23.06
CA GLU A 60 -5.10 7.18 23.20
C GLU A 60 -4.59 7.92 24.45
N GLY A 61 -4.31 9.22 24.31
CA GLY A 61 -3.74 10.03 25.39
C GLY A 61 -2.21 10.02 25.48
N ASP A 62 -1.52 9.17 24.72
CA ASP A 62 -0.05 9.20 24.66
C ASP A 62 0.44 10.45 23.89
N PRO A 63 1.35 11.27 24.45
CA PRO A 63 1.89 12.46 23.79
C PRO A 63 2.65 12.15 22.49
N ASN A 64 3.11 10.91 22.29
CA ASN A 64 3.80 10.48 21.08
C ASN A 64 2.86 10.02 19.96
N ARG A 65 1.56 9.82 20.23
CA ARG A 65 0.59 9.37 19.22
C ARG A 65 0.55 10.29 18.01
N ALA A 66 0.54 11.61 18.24
CA ALA A 66 0.53 12.60 17.17
C ALA A 66 1.81 12.53 16.29
N LYS A 67 2.97 12.26 16.90
CA LYS A 67 4.23 12.10 16.17
C LYS A 67 4.26 10.81 15.37
N TRP A 68 3.73 9.73 15.93
CA TRP A 68 3.54 8.46 15.23
C TRP A 68 2.63 8.65 14.01
N ASP A 69 1.48 9.32 14.18
CA ASP A 69 0.51 9.57 13.11
C ASP A 69 1.14 10.39 11.95
N MET A 70 1.97 11.39 12.29
CA MET A 70 2.72 12.17 11.31
C MET A 70 3.77 11.32 10.57
N CYS A 71 4.53 10.47 11.27
CA CYS A 71 5.48 9.55 10.65
C CYS A 71 4.77 8.55 9.72
N ASN A 72 3.62 8.03 10.15
CA ASN A 72 2.82 7.10 9.36
C ASN A 72 2.34 7.75 8.05
N ALA A 73 1.76 8.96 8.14
CA ALA A 73 1.32 9.70 6.96
C ALA A 73 2.49 10.00 5.99
N LEU A 74 3.66 10.33 6.53
CA LEU A 74 4.86 10.56 5.73
C LEU A 74 5.31 9.29 4.98
N VAL A 75 5.39 8.15 5.66
CA VAL A 75 5.79 6.89 5.04
C VAL A 75 4.77 6.47 3.98
N ILE A 76 3.47 6.63 4.24
CA ILE A 76 2.41 6.40 3.24
C ILE A 76 2.65 7.29 2.02
N SER A 77 2.95 8.58 2.21
CA SER A 77 3.20 9.50 1.08
C SER A 77 4.42 9.07 0.26
N TRP A 78 5.50 8.61 0.89
CA TRP A 78 6.68 8.11 0.18
C TRP A 78 6.35 6.85 -0.62
N ILE A 79 5.64 5.89 -0.02
CA ILE A 79 5.21 4.68 -0.74
C ILE A 79 4.32 5.07 -1.92
N PHE A 80 3.26 5.82 -1.67
CA PHE A 80 2.27 6.25 -2.66
C PHE A 80 2.90 7.00 -3.84
N ASN A 81 3.84 7.91 -3.56
CA ASN A 81 4.56 8.68 -4.59
C ASN A 81 5.52 7.84 -5.42
N THR A 82 5.82 6.60 -5.02
CA THR A 82 6.65 5.67 -5.80
C THR A 82 5.80 4.67 -6.59
N LEU A 83 4.47 4.74 -6.52
CA LEU A 83 3.58 3.87 -7.28
C LEU A 83 3.28 4.45 -8.67
N ASN A 84 3.01 3.59 -9.64
CA ASN A 84 2.33 3.97 -10.88
C ASN A 84 0.83 4.18 -10.63
N SER A 85 0.21 5.00 -11.46
CA SER A 85 -1.21 5.41 -11.34
C SER A 85 -2.19 4.24 -11.22
N GLU A 86 -1.97 3.16 -11.98
CA GLU A 86 -2.81 1.95 -11.92
C GLU A 86 -2.82 1.30 -10.52
N LEU A 87 -1.69 1.35 -9.81
CA LEU A 87 -1.57 0.79 -8.46
C LEU A 87 -2.06 1.76 -7.39
N GLN A 88 -1.90 3.07 -7.60
CA GLN A 88 -2.36 4.08 -6.65
C GLN A 88 -3.86 3.96 -6.35
N SER A 89 -4.68 3.68 -7.37
CA SER A 89 -6.12 3.49 -7.18
C SER A 89 -6.45 2.33 -6.25
N SER A 90 -5.67 1.25 -6.28
CA SER A 90 -5.91 0.07 -5.44
C SER A 90 -5.58 0.28 -3.96
N VAL A 91 -4.80 1.31 -3.63
CA VAL A 91 -4.31 1.54 -2.27
C VAL A 91 -4.61 2.95 -1.74
N ALA A 92 -5.47 3.70 -2.44
CA ALA A 92 -5.78 5.10 -2.11
C ALA A 92 -6.39 5.29 -0.71
N CYS A 93 -7.05 4.25 -0.18
CA CYS A 93 -7.69 4.29 1.13
C CYS A 93 -6.78 3.82 2.28
N ALA A 94 -5.52 3.48 2.02
CA ALA A 94 -4.63 2.98 3.05
C ALA A 94 -4.28 4.07 4.07
N THR A 95 -4.62 3.83 5.33
CA THR A 95 -4.41 4.76 6.45
C THR A 95 -3.23 4.37 7.33
N VAL A 96 -2.71 3.15 7.18
CA VAL A 96 -1.59 2.61 7.95
C VAL A 96 -0.50 2.13 6.98
N ALA A 97 0.73 2.59 7.19
CA ALA A 97 1.88 2.28 6.33
C ALA A 97 2.19 0.78 6.29
N GLN A 98 2.06 0.08 7.42
CA GLN A 98 2.20 -1.38 7.50
C GLN A 98 1.19 -2.09 6.59
N THR A 99 -0.09 -1.78 6.73
CA THR A 99 -1.15 -2.39 5.90
C THR A 99 -0.92 -2.10 4.41
N LEU A 100 -0.56 -0.86 4.08
CA LEU A 100 -0.20 -0.50 2.70
C LEU A 100 0.96 -1.35 2.15
N TRP A 101 1.99 -1.57 2.97
CA TRP A 101 3.15 -2.38 2.59
C TRP A 101 2.79 -3.85 2.36
N GLU A 102 1.96 -4.41 3.24
CA GLU A 102 1.42 -5.77 3.17
C GLU A 102 0.53 -5.95 1.94
N ASP A 103 -0.41 -5.04 1.69
CA ASP A 103 -1.30 -5.06 0.53
C ASP A 103 -0.52 -5.07 -0.80
N LEU A 104 0.55 -4.27 -0.88
CA LEU A 104 1.43 -4.23 -2.05
C LEU A 104 2.22 -5.53 -2.23
N HIS A 105 2.60 -6.19 -1.13
CA HIS A 105 3.23 -7.52 -1.15
C HIS A 105 2.24 -8.59 -1.63
N GLU A 106 1.07 -8.67 -1.02
CA GLU A 106 0.06 -9.68 -1.31
C GLU A 106 -0.51 -9.54 -2.72
N SER A 107 -0.86 -8.33 -3.15
CA SER A 107 -1.35 -8.07 -4.51
C SER A 107 -0.38 -8.57 -5.58
N ARG A 108 0.93 -8.50 -5.32
CA ARG A 108 1.97 -9.04 -6.21
C ARG A 108 2.05 -10.55 -6.15
N VAL A 109 2.05 -11.12 -4.95
CA VAL A 109 2.07 -12.56 -4.77
C VAL A 109 0.84 -13.19 -5.45
N LEU A 110 -0.35 -12.60 -5.30
CA LEU A 110 -1.57 -13.04 -5.97
C LEU A 110 -1.50 -12.88 -7.50
N LYS A 111 -1.05 -11.73 -8.02
CA LYS A 111 -0.84 -11.55 -9.47
C LYS A 111 0.19 -12.51 -10.07
N SER A 112 1.22 -12.91 -9.30
CA SER A 112 2.23 -13.89 -9.74
C SER A 112 1.73 -15.34 -9.67
N ARG A 113 0.72 -15.61 -8.83
CA ARG A 113 0.11 -16.94 -8.66
C ARG A 113 -0.99 -17.23 -9.69
N ILE A 114 -1.55 -16.21 -10.33
CA ILE A 114 -2.47 -16.37 -11.45
C ILE A 114 -1.63 -16.55 -12.72
N PRO A 115 -1.61 -17.72 -13.37
CA PRO A 115 -0.92 -17.88 -14.64
C PRO A 115 -1.60 -16.98 -15.68
N LEU A 116 -0.83 -16.09 -16.32
CA LEU A 116 -1.29 -15.40 -17.53
C LEU A 116 -1.36 -16.41 -18.68
N THR A 117 -2.42 -17.21 -18.73
CA THR A 117 -2.86 -17.86 -19.95
C THR A 117 -4.37 -17.74 -20.06
N PRO A 118 -4.92 -16.87 -20.92
CA PRO A 118 -6.22 -17.15 -21.50
C PRO A 118 -6.02 -18.31 -22.48
N THR A 119 -6.23 -19.55 -22.03
CA THR A 119 -6.41 -20.66 -22.96
C THR A 119 -7.74 -20.46 -23.68
N LEU A 120 -7.69 -20.26 -25.00
CA LEU A 120 -8.85 -20.11 -25.90
C LEU A 120 -9.80 -21.33 -25.93
N THR A 121 -9.61 -22.32 -25.07
CA THR A 121 -10.35 -23.59 -25.04
C THR A 121 -11.52 -23.62 -24.07
N ASP A 122 -11.69 -22.62 -23.19
CA ASP A 122 -12.78 -22.60 -22.21
C ASP A 122 -14.00 -21.78 -22.66
N MET A 123 -14.24 -21.66 -23.97
CA MET A 123 -15.60 -21.37 -24.43
C MET A 123 -16.42 -22.65 -24.28
N PRO A 124 -17.45 -22.72 -23.41
CA PRO A 124 -18.46 -23.73 -23.56
C PRO A 124 -19.18 -23.48 -24.89
N LEU A 125 -18.91 -24.33 -25.88
CA LEU A 125 -19.82 -24.55 -27.00
C LEU A 125 -21.15 -24.98 -26.37
N SER A 126 -22.15 -24.11 -26.47
CA SER A 126 -23.51 -24.22 -25.93
C SER A 126 -23.72 -23.74 -24.48
N VAL A 127 -24.12 -22.48 -24.33
CA VAL A 127 -25.38 -22.18 -23.61
C VAL A 127 -26.18 -21.22 -24.47
N SER A 128 -27.26 -21.77 -25.02
CA SER A 128 -28.34 -21.05 -25.67
C SER A 128 -29.01 -20.12 -24.66
N LYS A 129 -29.16 -18.85 -25.07
CA LYS A 129 -30.20 -17.87 -24.71
C LYS A 129 -30.53 -17.66 -23.22
N GLU A 130 -30.49 -16.38 -22.85
CA GLU A 130 -31.13 -15.77 -21.67
C GLU A 130 -30.33 -15.71 -20.38
N THR A 131 -29.56 -14.63 -20.20
CA THR A 131 -29.61 -13.82 -18.95
C THR A 131 -29.06 -12.42 -19.21
N LYS A 132 -29.86 -11.56 -19.87
CA LYS A 132 -29.79 -10.13 -19.58
C LYS A 132 -30.53 -9.97 -18.26
N LEU A 133 -29.84 -9.69 -17.15
CA LEU A 133 -30.32 -9.09 -15.88
C LEU A 133 -29.49 -9.61 -14.70
N THR A 134 -28.31 -9.02 -14.47
CA THR A 134 -27.69 -9.10 -13.13
C THR A 134 -26.90 -7.85 -12.75
N CYS A 135 -26.92 -6.78 -13.56
CA CYS A 135 -26.27 -5.51 -13.23
C CYS A 135 -27.18 -4.49 -12.49
N ILE A 136 -28.38 -4.87 -12.02
CA ILE A 136 -29.35 -3.88 -11.48
C ILE A 136 -29.63 -4.02 -9.97
N PHE A 137 -29.36 -5.15 -9.31
CA PHE A 137 -29.97 -5.38 -7.98
C PHE A 137 -29.09 -5.23 -6.73
N LEU A 138 -27.86 -4.71 -6.80
CA LEU A 138 -27.09 -4.35 -5.58
C LEU A 138 -26.64 -2.88 -5.54
N ALA A 139 -27.46 -1.96 -6.06
CA ALA A 139 -27.17 -0.52 -6.00
C ALA A 139 -28.35 0.37 -5.55
N HIS A 140 -29.45 -0.16 -5.02
CA HIS A 140 -30.59 0.69 -4.61
C HIS A 140 -31.31 0.29 -3.31
N PHE A 141 -30.62 -0.36 -2.35
CA PHE A 141 -31.22 -0.62 -1.03
C PHE A 141 -30.37 -0.09 0.12
N ILE A 142 -29.92 1.17 0.04
CA ILE A 142 -29.71 2.04 1.21
C ILE A 142 -30.07 3.47 0.75
N HIS A 143 -31.07 4.08 1.41
CA HIS A 143 -31.72 5.38 1.16
C HIS A 143 -32.85 5.42 0.10
N LEU A 144 -34.04 4.92 0.43
CA LEU A 144 -35.14 5.71 1.02
C LEU A 144 -36.26 4.78 1.52
#